data_AF-A0A9X2S862-F1
#
_entry.id   AF-A0A9X2S862-F1
#
_cell.length_a   1.000
_cell.length_b   1.000
_cell.length_c   1.000
_cell.angle_alpha   90.00
_cell.angle_beta   90.00
_cell.angle_gamma   90.00
#
_symmetry.space_group_name_H-M   'P 1'
#
loop_
_entity.id
_entity.type
_entity.pdbx_description
1 polymer ?
#
loop_
_entity_poly.entity_id
_entity_poly.type
_entity_poly.pdbx_seq_one_letter_code
_entity_poly.pdbx_strand_id
1 'polypeptide(L)'
;MDILLILLGLLVGAVGLIMIIVNLIRKKPVKKYGATLLIGMVLLVTGGIMLDTDEEKPKEESKTKVESENVKETSKPSKEKVNLDIYIKPTIVTNENEISIDIDTNVVDGSILEVTILSGDLESVSENITVKDGKANVKFDVKDKFKPGYLAGNIWLRFNNNEVKQPDNVKKVYGENGEKLKGKYAKENKGGKEGKSIIYTTESIAYPDKATAKEVSDKNYEELKAELIEIGNGVIIDIIEPTDSEHAKVIVSDAWYHSAEHEKERFATQVGDALEQILINTDRSKGEKFAIVNFYDNFGKRVAKRKATGGYKVLE
;
A
#
# COMPACT_ATOMS: atom_id res chain seq x y z
N MET A 1 -4.92 -4.41 17.48
CA MET A 1 -5.78 -3.29 17.93
C MET A 1 -6.85 -2.88 16.90
N ASP A 2 -7.19 -3.72 15.91
CA ASP A 2 -7.23 -3.23 14.52
C ASP A 2 -8.68 -3.17 13.99
N ILE A 3 -9.48 -4.15 14.39
CA ILE A 3 -10.95 -4.12 14.23
C ILE A 3 -11.55 -2.86 14.89
N LEU A 4 -10.97 -2.38 16.00
CA LEU A 4 -11.40 -1.15 16.66
C LEU A 4 -11.13 0.10 15.80
N LEU A 5 -9.98 0.17 15.12
CA LEU A 5 -9.63 1.25 14.20
C LEU A 5 -10.51 1.23 12.95
N ILE A 6 -10.79 0.05 12.38
CA ILE A 6 -11.71 -0.10 11.25
C ILE A 6 -13.13 0.36 11.64
N LEU A 7 -13.65 -0.06 12.81
CA LEU A 7 -14.97 0.37 13.30
C LEU A 7 -15.02 1.88 13.60
N LEU A 8 -13.93 2.45 14.13
CA LEU A 8 -13.83 3.89 14.37
C LEU A 8 -13.78 4.69 13.06
N GLY A 9 -13.03 4.22 12.05
CA GLY A 9 -13.00 4.78 10.71
C GLY A 9 -14.37 4.73 10.01
N LEU A 10 -15.09 3.61 10.13
CA LEU A 10 -16.48 3.50 9.64
C LEU A 10 -17.38 4.54 10.31
N LEU A 11 -17.29 4.70 11.63
CA LEU A 11 -18.09 5.67 12.39
C LEU A 11 -17.78 7.13 12.01
N VAL A 12 -16.50 7.51 11.97
CA VAL A 12 -16.07 8.88 11.61
C VAL A 12 -16.43 9.18 10.15
N GLY A 13 -16.20 8.24 9.23
CA GLY A 13 -16.58 8.36 7.83
C GLY A 13 -18.09 8.51 7.64
N ALA A 14 -18.90 7.68 8.31
CA ALA A 14 -20.36 7.77 8.26
C ALA A 14 -20.89 9.10 8.82
N VAL A 15 -20.34 9.59 9.94
CA VAL A 15 -20.70 10.91 10.50
C VAL A 15 -20.32 12.04 9.54
N GLY A 16 -19.15 11.97 8.90
CA GLY A 16 -18.73 12.90 7.85
C GLY A 16 -19.71 12.91 6.67
N LEU A 17 -20.05 11.73 6.13
CA LEU A 17 -20.98 11.57 5.02
C LEU A 17 -22.37 12.13 5.34
N ILE A 18 -22.92 11.78 6.52
CA ILE A 18 -24.23 12.26 6.99
C ILE A 18 -24.22 13.79 7.15
N MET A 19 -23.15 14.37 7.70
CA MET A 19 -23.01 15.83 7.83
C MET A 19 -22.93 16.53 6.48
N ILE A 20 -22.22 15.96 5.49
CA ILE A 20 -22.20 16.47 4.11
C ILE A 20 -23.62 16.48 3.54
N ILE A 21 -24.34 15.35 3.59
CA ILE A 21 -25.71 15.23 3.06
C ILE A 21 -26.66 16.22 3.74
N VAL A 22 -26.62 16.33 5.07
CA VAL A 22 -27.45 17.28 5.84
C VAL A 22 -27.14 18.74 5.49
N ASN A 23 -25.89 19.10 5.25
CA ASN A 23 -25.53 20.47 4.86
C ASN A 23 -25.73 20.77 3.37
N LEU A 24 -25.67 19.79 2.46
CA LEU A 24 -26.17 19.94 1.09
C LEU A 24 -27.66 20.29 1.08
N ILE A 25 -28.48 19.51 1.80
CA ILE A 25 -29.92 19.76 1.95
C ILE A 25 -30.20 21.13 2.59
N ARG A 26 -29.40 21.52 3.59
CA ARG A 26 -29.52 22.83 4.28
C ARG A 26 -28.78 23.99 3.57
N LYS A 27 -28.22 23.77 2.37
CA LYS A 27 -27.42 24.75 1.59
C LYS A 27 -26.33 25.45 2.41
N LYS A 28 -25.65 24.72 3.30
CA LYS A 28 -24.55 25.19 4.14
C LYS A 28 -23.19 24.69 3.60
N PRO A 29 -22.07 25.39 3.87
CA PRO A 29 -20.76 25.02 3.33
C PRO A 29 -20.31 23.64 3.80
N VAL A 30 -20.12 22.73 2.84
CA VAL A 30 -19.78 21.31 3.10
C VAL A 30 -18.29 21.03 3.32
N LYS A 31 -17.40 21.96 2.92
CA LYS A 31 -15.93 21.75 2.91
C LYS A 31 -15.38 21.12 4.19
N LYS A 32 -15.79 21.66 5.37
CA LYS A 32 -15.31 21.20 6.68
C LYS A 32 -15.66 19.74 7.02
N TYR A 33 -16.66 19.16 6.35
CA TYR A 33 -17.13 17.79 6.56
C TYR A 33 -16.55 16.81 5.53
N GLY A 34 -16.08 17.33 4.38
CA GLY A 34 -15.21 16.58 3.45
C GLY A 34 -13.94 16.11 4.15
N ALA A 35 -13.29 16.99 4.93
CA ALA A 35 -12.14 16.61 5.76
C ALA A 35 -12.48 15.50 6.76
N THR A 36 -13.65 15.55 7.42
CA THR A 36 -14.09 14.49 8.34
C THR A 36 -14.30 13.15 7.64
N LEU A 37 -14.88 13.16 6.44
CA LEU A 37 -15.04 11.96 5.60
C LEU A 37 -13.67 11.37 5.20
N LEU A 38 -12.73 12.24 4.80
CA LEU A 38 -11.39 11.87 4.34
C LEU A 38 -10.55 11.27 5.48
N ILE A 39 -10.59 11.87 6.68
CA ILE A 39 -10.01 11.30 7.91
C ILE A 39 -10.62 9.92 8.23
N GLY A 40 -11.95 9.77 8.07
CA GLY A 40 -12.63 8.48 8.22
C GLY A 40 -12.11 7.42 7.23
N MET A 41 -11.90 7.78 5.97
CA MET A 41 -11.31 6.88 4.96
C MET A 41 -9.85 6.54 5.24
N VAL A 42 -9.02 7.48 5.70
CA VAL A 42 -7.62 7.21 6.08
C VAL A 42 -7.53 6.23 7.25
N LEU A 43 -8.44 6.32 8.23
CA LEU A 43 -8.55 5.35 9.33
C LEU A 43 -9.00 3.95 8.86
N LEU A 44 -9.82 3.87 7.81
CA LEU A 44 -10.22 2.59 7.20
C LEU A 44 -9.07 1.93 6.43
N VAL A 45 -8.31 2.71 5.65
CA VAL A 45 -7.17 2.21 4.87
C VAL A 45 -6.05 1.73 5.81
N THR A 46 -5.68 2.52 6.82
CA THR A 46 -4.66 2.14 7.81
C THR A 46 -5.06 0.90 8.62
N GLY A 47 -6.31 0.83 9.10
CA GLY A 47 -6.84 -0.36 9.78
C GLY A 47 -6.87 -1.61 8.89
N GLY A 48 -7.09 -1.46 7.58
CA GLY A 48 -7.04 -2.57 6.62
C GLY A 48 -5.62 -3.05 6.28
N ILE A 49 -4.61 -2.17 6.35
CA ILE A 49 -3.20 -2.48 6.06
C ILE A 49 -2.51 -3.15 7.25
N MET A 50 -2.85 -2.79 8.49
CA MET A 50 -2.24 -3.38 9.71
C MET A 50 -2.63 -4.85 10.01
N LEU A 51 -3.39 -5.51 9.12
CA LEU A 51 -3.79 -6.92 9.25
C LEU A 51 -2.78 -7.94 8.69
N ASP A 52 -1.58 -7.53 8.25
CA ASP A 52 -0.54 -8.41 7.67
C ASP A 52 0.80 -8.24 8.40
N THR A 53 0.82 -8.41 9.73
CA THR A 53 2.04 -8.40 10.57
C THR A 53 1.90 -9.32 11.79
N ASP A 54 1.95 -10.64 11.57
CA ASP A 54 2.09 -11.62 12.66
C ASP A 54 3.55 -11.77 13.12
N GLU A 55 3.76 -12.01 14.41
CA GLU A 55 5.08 -12.19 15.02
C GLU A 55 5.70 -13.57 14.72
N GLU A 56 6.98 -13.62 14.31
CA GLU A 56 7.73 -14.89 14.31
C GLU A 56 8.06 -15.35 15.74
N LYS A 57 7.70 -16.60 16.07
CA LYS A 57 8.24 -17.36 17.20
C LYS A 57 8.65 -18.79 16.76
N PRO A 58 9.59 -19.44 17.48
CA PRO A 58 10.49 -20.42 16.84
C PRO A 58 9.88 -21.80 16.57
N LYS A 59 10.50 -22.53 15.64
CA LYS A 59 10.22 -23.95 15.35
C LYS A 59 10.76 -24.86 16.44
N GLU A 60 9.98 -25.88 16.80
CA GLU A 60 10.42 -27.03 17.58
C GLU A 60 10.75 -28.21 16.63
N GLU A 61 11.77 -29.02 16.94
CA GLU A 61 12.13 -30.18 16.11
C GLU A 61 11.22 -31.38 16.37
N SER A 62 10.85 -32.10 15.32
CA SER A 62 10.40 -33.50 15.44
C SER A 62 11.11 -34.37 14.40
N LYS A 63 11.73 -35.46 14.88
CA LYS A 63 12.45 -36.45 14.08
C LYS A 63 11.60 -37.72 13.97
N THR A 64 11.46 -38.25 12.76
CA THR A 64 11.33 -39.70 12.56
C THR A 64 11.95 -40.07 11.21
N LYS A 65 12.74 -41.15 11.20
CA LYS A 65 13.39 -41.71 10.02
C LYS A 65 12.76 -43.08 9.73
N VAL A 66 12.33 -43.31 8.49
CA VAL A 66 12.12 -44.67 7.96
C VAL A 66 12.71 -44.74 6.54
N GLU A 67 13.38 -45.86 6.29
CA GLU A 67 14.05 -46.30 5.05
C GLU A 67 13.30 -47.61 4.67
N SER A 68 13.17 -48.09 3.43
CA SER A 68 14.08 -48.05 2.28
C SER A 68 13.32 -48.38 0.96
N GLU A 69 13.98 -48.19 -0.21
CA GLU A 69 14.12 -49.15 -1.34
C GLU A 69 12.96 -50.03 -1.89
N ASN A 70 12.89 -50.48 -3.17
CA ASN A 70 13.47 -50.17 -4.50
C ASN A 70 12.75 -51.15 -5.52
N VAL A 71 12.80 -51.19 -6.87
CA VAL A 71 13.45 -50.49 -8.00
C VAL A 71 12.50 -50.61 -9.22
N LYS A 72 12.47 -49.66 -10.19
CA LYS A 72 12.51 -49.90 -11.67
C LYS A 72 12.26 -48.65 -12.53
N GLU A 73 12.92 -48.60 -13.69
CA GLU A 73 12.85 -47.51 -14.67
C GLU A 73 11.83 -47.74 -15.80
N THR A 74 11.32 -46.65 -16.37
CA THR A 74 11.06 -46.55 -17.82
C THR A 74 11.27 -45.09 -18.27
N SER A 75 11.52 -44.85 -19.55
CA SER A 75 12.28 -43.69 -20.03
C SER A 75 11.48 -42.39 -20.25
N LYS A 76 12.08 -41.26 -19.81
CA LYS A 76 11.97 -39.83 -20.28
C LYS A 76 10.59 -39.27 -20.72
N PRO A 77 10.25 -38.04 -20.28
CA PRO A 77 10.96 -36.84 -20.76
C PRO A 77 12.01 -36.30 -19.77
N SER A 78 12.78 -35.30 -20.22
CA SER A 78 13.63 -34.52 -19.33
C SER A 78 12.76 -33.74 -18.33
N LYS A 79 12.76 -34.16 -17.07
CA LYS A 79 12.22 -33.35 -15.97
C LYS A 79 13.22 -32.25 -15.62
N GLU A 80 13.23 -31.21 -16.45
CA GLU A 80 13.74 -29.91 -16.02
C GLU A 80 13.00 -29.55 -14.72
N LYS A 81 13.76 -29.29 -13.64
CA LYS A 81 13.17 -29.03 -12.33
C LYS A 81 12.56 -27.63 -12.33
N VAL A 82 11.27 -27.56 -12.68
CA VAL A 82 10.50 -26.31 -12.60
C VAL A 82 10.70 -25.69 -11.22
N ASN A 83 11.23 -24.48 -11.20
CA ASN A 83 11.44 -23.76 -9.95
C ASN A 83 10.07 -23.27 -9.43
N LEU A 84 9.71 -23.70 -8.22
CA LEU A 84 8.47 -23.32 -7.56
C LEU A 84 8.60 -22.01 -6.76
N ASP A 85 9.82 -21.50 -6.56
CA ASP A 85 10.08 -20.15 -6.07
C ASP A 85 9.94 -19.17 -7.23
N ILE A 86 8.84 -18.43 -7.25
CA ILE A 86 8.47 -17.60 -8.41
C ILE A 86 9.10 -16.21 -8.33
N TYR A 87 9.71 -15.77 -9.43
CA TYR A 87 10.05 -14.38 -9.67
C TYR A 87 9.14 -13.76 -10.74
N ILE A 88 8.83 -12.48 -10.54
CA ILE A 88 8.17 -11.60 -11.49
C ILE A 88 9.04 -10.34 -11.56
N LYS A 89 9.37 -9.90 -12.77
CA LYS A 89 10.18 -8.70 -13.04
C LYS A 89 9.51 -7.89 -14.17
N PRO A 90 8.67 -6.90 -13.84
CA PRO A 90 8.11 -6.01 -14.84
C PRO A 90 9.09 -4.91 -15.24
N THR A 91 9.14 -4.60 -16.52
CA THR A 91 9.65 -3.34 -17.08
C THR A 91 8.45 -2.53 -17.54
N ILE A 92 8.30 -1.31 -17.04
CA ILE A 92 7.10 -0.48 -17.25
C ILE A 92 7.51 0.80 -17.98
N VAL A 93 6.78 1.13 -19.05
CA VAL A 93 6.98 2.35 -19.85
C VAL A 93 5.63 3.08 -19.96
N THR A 94 5.63 4.35 -19.59
CA THR A 94 4.44 5.22 -19.53
C THR A 94 4.55 6.37 -20.54
N ASN A 95 3.39 6.83 -21.02
CA ASN A 95 3.19 8.09 -21.75
C ASN A 95 1.71 8.52 -21.60
N GLU A 96 1.32 9.65 -22.18
CA GLU A 96 -0.04 10.25 -22.05
C GLU A 96 -1.21 9.35 -22.52
N ASN A 97 -0.95 8.35 -23.37
CA ASN A 97 -2.01 7.52 -23.96
C ASN A 97 -1.86 6.03 -23.63
N GLU A 98 -0.66 5.55 -23.33
CA GLU A 98 -0.38 4.12 -23.18
C GLU A 98 0.50 3.80 -21.96
N ILE A 99 0.19 2.68 -21.29
CA ILE A 99 1.12 2.00 -20.37
C ILE A 99 1.50 0.66 -20.99
N SER A 100 2.77 0.51 -21.35
CA SER A 100 3.40 -0.75 -21.77
C SER A 100 4.04 -1.45 -20.57
N ILE A 101 3.81 -2.76 -20.43
CA ILE A 101 4.44 -3.59 -19.40
C ILE A 101 4.95 -4.89 -20.04
N ASP A 102 6.27 -5.10 -20.02
CA ASP A 102 6.91 -6.37 -20.35
C ASP A 102 7.32 -7.07 -19.04
N ILE A 103 7.07 -8.38 -18.92
CA ILE A 103 7.30 -9.16 -17.69
C ILE A 103 8.22 -10.33 -18.00
N ASP A 104 9.39 -10.39 -17.34
CA ASP A 104 10.22 -11.60 -17.26
C ASP A 104 9.82 -12.43 -16.02
N THR A 105 9.67 -13.75 -16.19
CA THR A 105 9.25 -14.67 -15.12
C THR A 105 9.74 -16.12 -15.32
N ASN A 106 9.71 -16.92 -14.25
CA ASN A 106 9.83 -18.38 -14.29
C ASN A 106 8.51 -19.11 -14.03
N VAL A 107 7.37 -18.40 -14.06
CA VAL A 107 6.06 -19.04 -14.15
C VAL A 107 5.99 -19.86 -15.45
N VAL A 108 5.43 -21.08 -15.41
CA VAL A 108 5.42 -21.96 -16.60
C VAL A 108 4.54 -21.42 -17.73
N ASP A 109 4.95 -21.67 -18.96
CA ASP A 109 4.21 -21.35 -20.18
C ASP A 109 2.74 -21.82 -20.15
N GLY A 110 1.85 -21.00 -20.70
CA GLY A 110 0.40 -21.19 -20.65
C GLY A 110 -0.26 -20.70 -19.36
N SER A 111 0.51 -20.26 -18.35
CA SER A 111 -0.05 -19.61 -17.16
C SER A 111 -0.64 -18.24 -17.48
N ILE A 112 -1.76 -17.91 -16.84
CA ILE A 112 -2.45 -16.64 -17.02
C ILE A 112 -2.12 -15.71 -15.86
N LEU A 113 -1.57 -14.53 -16.16
CA LEU A 113 -1.33 -13.45 -15.21
C LEU A 113 -2.43 -12.40 -15.36
N GLU A 114 -3.06 -12.04 -14.24
CA GLU A 114 -3.93 -10.87 -14.15
C GLU A 114 -3.05 -9.65 -13.81
N VAL A 115 -2.96 -8.69 -14.72
CA VAL A 115 -2.18 -7.46 -14.55
C VAL A 115 -3.15 -6.30 -14.39
N THR A 116 -3.03 -5.53 -13.31
CA THR A 116 -3.93 -4.44 -12.96
C THR A 116 -3.16 -3.19 -12.58
N ILE A 117 -3.46 -2.06 -13.21
CA ILE A 117 -2.99 -0.73 -12.83
C ILE A 117 -4.13 0.06 -12.20
N LEU A 118 -3.86 0.69 -11.06
CA LEU A 118 -4.81 1.43 -10.21
C LEU A 118 -4.28 2.85 -9.95
N SER A 119 -5.17 3.83 -10.01
CA SER A 119 -4.90 5.24 -9.69
C SER A 119 -5.30 5.60 -8.26
N GLY A 120 -4.83 6.76 -7.76
CA GLY A 120 -5.19 7.28 -6.44
C GLY A 120 -6.68 7.64 -6.30
N ASP A 121 -7.38 7.91 -7.40
CA ASP A 121 -8.83 8.14 -7.47
C ASP A 121 -9.63 6.87 -7.84
N LEU A 122 -9.00 5.69 -7.70
CA LEU A 122 -9.58 4.34 -7.82
C LEU A 122 -10.04 3.92 -9.23
N GLU A 123 -9.81 4.74 -10.25
CA GLU A 123 -9.85 4.29 -11.65
C GLU A 123 -8.80 3.21 -11.89
N SER A 124 -9.13 2.21 -12.72
CA SER A 124 -8.23 1.09 -12.98
C SER A 124 -8.39 0.47 -14.37
N VAL A 125 -7.30 -0.12 -14.88
CA VAL A 125 -7.27 -1.02 -16.04
C VAL A 125 -6.77 -2.38 -15.59
N SER A 126 -7.32 -3.46 -16.15
CA SER A 126 -6.93 -4.83 -15.83
C SER A 126 -7.05 -5.70 -17.07
N GLU A 127 -6.07 -6.58 -17.29
CA GLU A 127 -6.05 -7.53 -18.40
C GLU A 127 -5.48 -8.89 -17.98
N ASN A 128 -5.84 -9.93 -18.73
CA ASN A 128 -5.39 -11.31 -18.48
C ASN A 128 -4.47 -11.77 -19.62
N ILE A 129 -3.19 -11.97 -19.32
CA ILE A 129 -2.14 -12.26 -20.31
C ILE A 129 -1.47 -13.61 -20.07
N THR A 130 -1.08 -14.29 -21.14
CA THR A 130 -0.49 -15.64 -21.07
C THR A 130 1.04 -15.58 -21.11
N VAL A 131 1.69 -16.31 -20.19
CA VAL A 131 3.14 -16.49 -20.19
C VAL A 131 3.57 -17.43 -21.33
N LYS A 132 4.60 -17.04 -22.08
CA LYS A 132 5.24 -17.83 -23.13
C LYS A 132 6.74 -17.55 -23.18
N ASP A 133 7.57 -18.59 -23.33
CA ASP A 133 9.03 -18.52 -23.34
C ASP A 133 9.60 -17.76 -22.12
N GLY A 134 8.95 -17.90 -20.94
CA GLY A 134 9.29 -17.18 -19.71
C GLY A 134 8.93 -15.68 -19.70
N LYS A 135 8.12 -15.19 -20.65
CA LYS A 135 7.74 -13.79 -20.81
C LYS A 135 6.22 -13.59 -20.92
N ALA A 136 5.73 -12.43 -20.54
CA ALA A 136 4.38 -11.96 -20.87
C ALA A 136 4.42 -10.44 -21.09
N ASN A 137 3.49 -9.88 -21.87
CA ASN A 137 3.38 -8.44 -22.03
C ASN A 137 1.94 -7.94 -22.15
N VAL A 138 1.72 -6.67 -21.82
CA VAL A 138 0.44 -5.98 -21.94
C VAL A 138 0.65 -4.51 -22.34
N LYS A 139 -0.31 -3.98 -23.08
CA LYS A 139 -0.45 -2.57 -23.41
C LYS A 139 -1.84 -2.12 -23.01
N PHE A 140 -1.92 -1.11 -22.15
CA PHE A 140 -3.19 -0.48 -21.78
C PHE A 140 -3.32 0.86 -22.51
N ASP A 141 -4.39 1.04 -23.26
CA ASP A 141 -4.87 2.39 -23.58
C ASP A 141 -5.44 3.00 -22.30
N VAL A 142 -4.86 4.13 -21.89
CA VAL A 142 -5.19 4.87 -20.67
C VAL A 142 -5.52 6.33 -20.97
N LYS A 143 -5.67 6.67 -22.25
CA LYS A 143 -5.97 8.02 -22.68
C LYS A 143 -7.24 8.54 -21.98
N ASP A 144 -7.16 9.76 -21.46
CA ASP A 144 -8.22 10.47 -20.73
C ASP A 144 -8.75 9.71 -19.48
N LYS A 145 -8.12 8.58 -19.09
CA LYS A 145 -8.56 7.71 -17.99
C LYS A 145 -7.78 7.91 -16.70
N PHE A 146 -6.47 8.15 -16.78
CA PHE A 146 -5.66 8.46 -15.60
C PHE A 146 -5.24 9.94 -15.59
N LYS A 147 -5.22 10.54 -14.40
CA LYS A 147 -4.62 11.85 -14.17
C LYS A 147 -3.09 11.69 -13.96
N PRO A 148 -2.26 12.68 -14.33
CA PRO A 148 -0.84 12.66 -14.00
C PRO A 148 -0.59 12.52 -12.48
N GLY A 149 0.45 11.76 -12.12
CA GLY A 149 0.73 11.37 -10.74
C GLY A 149 1.37 9.98 -10.65
N TYR A 150 1.29 9.35 -9.49
CA TYR A 150 1.75 7.97 -9.27
C TYR A 150 0.59 6.97 -9.28
N LEU A 151 0.80 5.85 -9.98
CA LEU A 151 -0.13 4.72 -10.09
C LEU A 151 0.47 3.48 -9.38
N ALA A 152 -0.40 2.58 -8.92
CA ALA A 152 0.00 1.30 -8.32
C ALA A 152 -0.28 0.14 -9.29
N GLY A 153 0.73 -0.69 -9.55
CA GLY A 153 0.58 -1.91 -10.37
C GLY A 153 0.53 -3.18 -9.51
N ASN A 154 -0.26 -4.15 -9.92
CA ASN A 154 -0.28 -5.49 -9.35
C ASN A 154 -0.32 -6.56 -10.45
N ILE A 155 0.45 -7.63 -10.27
CA ILE A 155 0.53 -8.79 -11.16
C ILE A 155 0.23 -10.03 -10.33
N TRP A 156 -0.79 -10.80 -10.73
CA TRP A 156 -1.28 -11.95 -9.98
C TRP A 156 -1.23 -13.24 -10.80
N LEU A 157 -0.74 -14.33 -10.20
CA LEU A 157 -1.01 -15.70 -10.67
C LEU A 157 -2.07 -16.30 -9.74
N ARG A 158 -3.35 -16.16 -10.10
CA ARG A 158 -4.49 -16.66 -9.32
C ARG A 158 -4.89 -18.07 -9.73
N PHE A 159 -5.15 -18.93 -8.74
CA PHE A 159 -5.78 -20.23 -8.92
C PHE A 159 -7.24 -20.25 -8.43
N ASN A 160 -7.64 -19.25 -7.65
CA ASN A 160 -8.92 -19.17 -6.95
C ASN A 160 -9.98 -18.28 -7.65
N ASN A 161 -9.74 -17.89 -8.89
CA ASN A 161 -10.64 -17.14 -9.75
C ASN A 161 -11.62 -18.10 -10.46
N ASN A 162 -12.92 -17.76 -10.46
CA ASN A 162 -13.98 -18.59 -11.04
C ASN A 162 -14.17 -18.37 -12.55
N GLU A 163 -13.81 -17.18 -13.04
CA GLU A 163 -14.02 -16.74 -14.43
C GLU A 163 -12.82 -17.10 -15.29
N VAL A 164 -11.62 -16.68 -14.85
CA VAL A 164 -10.34 -16.97 -15.51
C VAL A 164 -9.61 -18.06 -14.74
N LYS A 165 -9.55 -19.27 -15.29
CA LYS A 165 -8.97 -20.46 -14.66
C LYS A 165 -7.62 -20.80 -15.29
N GLN A 166 -6.65 -21.20 -14.46
CA GLN A 166 -5.36 -21.69 -14.95
C GLN A 166 -5.53 -22.99 -15.74
N PRO A 167 -4.89 -23.14 -16.92
CA PRO A 167 -4.92 -24.37 -17.71
C PRO A 167 -4.32 -25.60 -17.02
N ASP A 168 -4.72 -26.79 -17.47
CA ASP A 168 -4.35 -28.08 -16.85
C ASP A 168 -2.84 -28.36 -16.80
N ASN A 169 -2.04 -27.83 -17.73
CA ASN A 169 -0.58 -27.97 -17.69
C ASN A 169 0.02 -27.17 -16.52
N VAL A 170 -0.54 -25.99 -16.23
CA VAL A 170 -0.16 -25.10 -15.12
C VAL A 170 -0.55 -25.74 -13.79
N LYS A 171 -1.77 -26.29 -13.71
CA LYS A 171 -2.27 -27.01 -12.53
C LYS A 171 -1.48 -28.25 -12.17
N LYS A 172 -1.05 -29.04 -13.17
CA LYS A 172 -0.16 -30.21 -12.93
C LYS A 172 1.12 -29.80 -12.20
N VAL A 173 1.70 -28.65 -12.57
CA VAL A 173 2.91 -28.08 -11.95
C VAL A 173 2.62 -27.51 -10.56
N TYR A 174 1.70 -26.55 -10.42
CA TYR A 174 1.52 -25.75 -9.20
C TYR A 174 0.44 -26.25 -8.25
N GLY A 175 -0.43 -27.16 -8.70
CA GLY A 175 -1.59 -27.60 -7.96
C GLY A 175 -2.91 -27.09 -8.54
N GLU A 176 -4.03 -27.69 -8.14
CA GLU A 176 -5.35 -27.21 -8.55
C GLU A 176 -5.65 -25.82 -7.95
N ASN A 177 -5.21 -25.60 -6.72
CA ASN A 177 -5.40 -24.36 -5.97
C ASN A 177 -4.08 -23.57 -5.80
N GLY A 178 -3.03 -23.93 -6.56
CA GLY A 178 -1.70 -23.33 -6.45
C GLY A 178 -0.92 -23.77 -5.20
N GLU A 179 -1.33 -24.84 -4.53
CA GLU A 179 -0.82 -25.26 -3.21
C GLU A 179 0.69 -25.62 -3.17
N LYS A 180 1.34 -25.80 -4.33
CA LYS A 180 2.78 -26.08 -4.45
C LYS A 180 3.63 -24.82 -4.67
N LEU A 181 3.03 -23.63 -4.82
CA LEU A 181 3.74 -22.35 -4.99
C LEU A 181 4.64 -22.01 -3.79
N LYS A 182 5.79 -21.41 -4.06
CA LYS A 182 6.80 -20.97 -3.09
C LYS A 182 7.36 -19.60 -3.46
N GLY A 183 8.28 -19.11 -2.64
CA GLY A 183 8.92 -17.80 -2.82
C GLY A 183 8.18 -16.68 -2.11
N LYS A 184 8.84 -15.53 -1.99
CA LYS A 184 8.38 -14.37 -1.20
C LYS A 184 7.07 -13.72 -1.68
N TYR A 185 6.63 -14.03 -2.90
CA TYR A 185 5.38 -13.51 -3.49
C TYR A 185 4.19 -14.48 -3.35
N ALA A 186 4.39 -15.70 -2.82
CA ALA A 186 3.32 -16.67 -2.62
C ALA A 186 2.54 -16.34 -1.34
N LYS A 187 1.26 -16.01 -1.48
CA LYS A 187 0.34 -15.70 -0.38
C LYS A 187 -0.81 -16.71 -0.35
N GLU A 188 -1.28 -17.08 0.84
CA GLU A 188 -2.44 -17.96 1.03
C GLU A 188 -3.72 -17.32 0.44
N ASN A 189 -4.61 -18.14 -0.10
CA ASN A 189 -5.84 -17.67 -0.74
C ASN A 189 -6.85 -17.13 0.32
N LYS A 190 -7.20 -15.84 0.23
CA LYS A 190 -8.15 -15.21 1.17
C LYS A 190 -9.56 -15.81 1.09
N GLY A 191 -10.29 -15.73 2.20
CA GLY A 191 -11.70 -16.14 2.30
C GLY A 191 -11.93 -17.63 2.56
N GLY A 192 -10.99 -18.32 3.21
CA GLY A 192 -11.11 -19.74 3.54
C GLY A 192 -10.98 -20.69 2.36
N LYS A 193 -10.50 -20.19 1.20
CA LYS A 193 -10.14 -21.01 0.05
C LYS A 193 -8.77 -21.64 0.28
N GLU A 194 -8.61 -22.91 -0.08
CA GLU A 194 -7.32 -23.60 0.02
C GLU A 194 -6.29 -23.05 -0.99
N GLY A 195 -5.02 -23.37 -0.75
CA GLY A 195 -3.91 -23.10 -1.66
C GLY A 195 -3.48 -21.63 -1.73
N LYS A 196 -2.73 -21.30 -2.79
CA LYS A 196 -1.95 -20.06 -2.90
C LYS A 196 -2.17 -19.36 -4.22
N SER A 197 -1.87 -18.07 -4.22
CA SER A 197 -1.68 -17.26 -5.42
C SER A 197 -0.35 -16.52 -5.33
N ILE A 198 0.25 -16.19 -6.47
CA ILE A 198 1.35 -15.21 -6.50
C ILE A 198 0.74 -13.82 -6.53
N ILE A 199 1.24 -12.92 -5.69
CA ILE A 199 0.91 -11.49 -5.70
C ILE A 199 2.23 -10.71 -5.76
N TYR A 200 2.44 -10.00 -6.87
CA TYR A 200 3.51 -9.03 -7.01
C TYR A 200 2.88 -7.63 -7.11
N THR A 201 3.26 -6.74 -6.19
CA THR A 201 2.93 -5.30 -6.27
C THR A 201 4.17 -4.55 -6.78
N THR A 202 3.98 -3.62 -7.72
CA THR A 202 5.07 -2.82 -8.29
C THR A 202 5.55 -1.76 -7.30
N GLU A 203 6.73 -1.19 -7.59
CA GLU A 203 7.05 0.16 -7.14
C GLU A 203 6.10 1.19 -7.79
N SER A 204 6.06 2.41 -7.26
CA SER A 204 5.18 3.49 -7.75
C SER A 204 5.44 3.83 -9.22
N ILE A 205 4.42 3.72 -10.06
CA ILE A 205 4.51 3.94 -11.51
C ILE A 205 4.23 5.42 -11.78
N ALA A 206 5.24 6.16 -12.23
CA ALA A 206 5.09 7.56 -12.62
C ALA A 206 4.36 7.69 -13.97
N TYR A 207 3.31 8.52 -14.01
CA TYR A 207 2.45 8.71 -15.17
C TYR A 207 2.15 10.22 -15.41
N PRO A 208 2.15 10.71 -16.66
CA PRO A 208 2.61 10.03 -17.88
C PRO A 208 4.13 9.82 -17.90
N ASP A 209 4.88 10.54 -17.06
CA ASP A 209 6.33 10.45 -16.90
C ASP A 209 6.75 10.88 -15.46
N LYS A 210 8.05 10.76 -15.15
CA LYS A 210 8.60 11.06 -13.81
C LYS A 210 8.60 12.54 -13.42
N ALA A 211 8.76 13.47 -14.36
CA ALA A 211 8.74 14.90 -14.07
C ALA A 211 7.30 15.37 -13.79
N THR A 212 6.35 15.03 -14.67
CA THR A 212 4.94 15.44 -14.51
C THR A 212 4.31 14.79 -13.27
N ALA A 213 4.59 13.50 -12.99
CA ALA A 213 4.14 12.84 -11.78
C ALA A 213 4.69 13.51 -10.50
N LYS A 214 5.97 13.94 -10.53
CA LYS A 214 6.58 14.67 -9.43
C LYS A 214 6.00 16.07 -9.25
N GLU A 215 5.72 16.82 -10.32
CA GLU A 215 5.10 18.15 -10.21
C GLU A 215 3.73 18.07 -9.51
N VAL A 216 2.90 17.09 -9.87
CA VAL A 216 1.62 16.85 -9.18
C VAL A 216 1.84 16.43 -7.72
N SER A 217 2.81 15.55 -7.45
CA SER A 217 3.15 15.13 -6.08
C SER A 217 3.60 16.31 -5.20
N ASP A 218 4.44 17.19 -5.75
CA ASP A 218 4.99 18.36 -5.06
C ASP A 218 3.91 19.42 -4.81
N LYS A 219 3.00 19.61 -5.78
CA LYS A 219 1.83 20.48 -5.60
C LYS A 219 0.89 19.93 -4.51
N ASN A 220 0.56 18.64 -4.58
CA ASN A 220 -0.31 17.99 -3.60
C ASN A 220 0.29 18.06 -2.19
N TYR A 221 1.62 17.97 -2.07
CA TYR A 221 2.33 18.14 -0.79
C TYR A 221 2.07 19.52 -0.18
N GLU A 222 2.29 20.61 -0.93
CA GLU A 222 2.10 21.97 -0.40
C GLU A 222 0.62 22.29 -0.12
N GLU A 223 -0.32 21.79 -0.93
CA GLU A 223 -1.76 21.93 -0.65
C GLU A 223 -2.16 21.20 0.65
N LEU A 224 -1.74 19.94 0.84
CA LEU A 224 -2.05 19.16 2.05
C LEU A 224 -1.33 19.69 3.31
N LYS A 225 -0.10 20.22 3.16
CA LYS A 225 0.65 20.91 4.22
C LYS A 225 -0.08 22.17 4.67
N ALA A 226 -0.57 23.00 3.74
CA ALA A 226 -1.35 24.19 4.06
C ALA A 226 -2.68 23.84 4.76
N GLU A 227 -3.42 22.83 4.27
CA GLU A 227 -4.65 22.36 4.94
C GLU A 227 -4.36 21.84 6.36
N LEU A 228 -3.27 21.11 6.58
CA LEU A 228 -2.90 20.59 7.90
C LEU A 228 -2.59 21.74 8.89
N ILE A 229 -1.91 22.79 8.43
CA ILE A 229 -1.66 24.01 9.22
C ILE A 229 -2.98 24.75 9.54
N GLU A 230 -3.90 24.90 8.58
CA GLU A 230 -5.22 25.52 8.82
C GLU A 230 -6.05 24.72 9.84
N ILE A 231 -6.11 23.39 9.69
CA ILE A 231 -6.79 22.47 10.62
C ILE A 231 -6.14 22.51 12.01
N GLY A 232 -4.84 22.81 12.08
CA GLY A 232 -4.12 23.11 13.33
C GLY A 232 -4.65 24.33 14.10
N ASN A 233 -5.49 25.18 13.49
CA ASN A 233 -6.22 26.29 14.13
C ASN A 233 -5.31 27.18 15.02
N GLY A 234 -4.13 27.52 14.49
CA GLY A 234 -3.13 28.35 15.18
C GLY A 234 -2.27 27.63 16.23
N VAL A 235 -2.48 26.33 16.47
CA VAL A 235 -1.54 25.49 17.25
C VAL A 235 -0.30 25.16 16.43
N ILE A 236 -0.44 24.94 15.12
CA ILE A 236 0.69 24.81 14.18
C ILE A 236 1.07 26.19 13.65
N ILE A 237 2.36 26.49 13.61
CA ILE A 237 2.96 27.67 12.97
C ILE A 237 3.50 27.30 11.59
N ASP A 238 4.27 26.21 11.49
CA ASP A 238 4.97 25.80 10.28
C ASP A 238 5.23 24.27 10.28
N ILE A 239 5.55 23.71 9.10
CA ILE A 239 5.94 22.32 8.90
C ILE A 239 7.23 22.30 8.07
N ILE A 240 8.32 21.89 8.70
CA ILE A 240 9.65 21.76 8.08
C ILE A 240 9.83 20.30 7.59
N GLU A 241 10.23 20.17 6.33
CA GLU A 241 10.49 18.91 5.66
C GLU A 241 11.69 18.10 6.23
N PRO A 242 11.73 16.77 6.01
CA PRO A 242 12.85 15.95 6.43
C PRO A 242 14.10 16.21 5.56
N THR A 243 15.24 16.48 6.20
CA THR A 243 16.55 16.53 5.54
C THR A 243 17.19 15.14 5.51
N ASP A 244 18.39 14.96 4.95
CA ASP A 244 19.04 13.63 4.93
C ASP A 244 19.53 13.21 6.34
N SER A 245 19.58 14.15 7.28
CA SER A 245 20.03 13.97 8.65
C SER A 245 18.95 14.26 9.71
N GLU A 246 17.76 14.72 9.32
CA GLU A 246 16.70 15.11 10.26
C GLU A 246 15.30 14.67 9.83
N HIS A 247 14.53 14.20 10.82
CA HIS A 247 13.10 13.96 10.72
C HIS A 247 12.31 15.24 10.45
N ALA A 248 11.10 15.09 9.90
CA ALA A 248 10.17 16.21 9.70
C ALA A 248 9.76 16.86 11.04
N LYS A 249 9.53 18.17 11.02
CA LYS A 249 9.29 18.98 12.21
C LYS A 249 7.98 19.75 12.08
N VAL A 250 7.05 19.54 13.01
CA VAL A 250 5.88 20.42 13.17
C VAL A 250 6.24 21.47 14.22
N ILE A 251 6.22 22.75 13.83
CA ILE A 251 6.48 23.87 14.74
C ILE A 251 5.15 24.30 15.35
N VAL A 252 5.07 24.33 16.68
CA VAL A 252 3.85 24.71 17.42
C VAL A 252 3.98 26.03 18.16
N SER A 253 2.84 26.70 18.34
CA SER A 253 2.70 27.94 19.10
C SER A 253 2.54 27.70 20.60
N ASP A 254 2.63 28.77 21.39
CA ASP A 254 2.50 28.75 22.85
C ASP A 254 1.17 28.15 23.35
N ALA A 255 0.14 28.09 22.49
CA ALA A 255 -1.12 27.36 22.74
C ALA A 255 -0.89 25.89 23.14
N TRP A 256 0.20 25.28 22.66
CA TRP A 256 0.66 23.95 23.07
C TRP A 256 0.85 23.84 24.58
N TYR A 257 1.39 24.86 25.25
CA TYR A 257 1.63 24.81 26.70
C TYR A 257 0.33 24.86 27.50
N HIS A 258 -0.69 25.56 26.99
CA HIS A 258 -1.98 25.75 27.66
C HIS A 258 -2.99 24.60 27.51
N SER A 259 -2.75 23.65 26.60
CA SER A 259 -3.57 22.43 26.46
C SER A 259 -3.29 21.40 27.58
N ALA A 260 -4.21 20.46 27.84
CA ALA A 260 -3.93 19.33 28.73
C ALA A 260 -3.05 18.25 28.04
N GLU A 261 -2.24 17.50 28.79
CA GLU A 261 -1.27 16.53 28.22
C GLU A 261 -1.92 15.49 27.29
N HIS A 262 -3.06 14.93 27.68
CA HIS A 262 -3.80 13.96 26.86
C HIS A 262 -4.33 14.56 25.54
N GLU A 263 -4.56 15.88 25.50
CA GLU A 263 -4.92 16.58 24.27
C GLU A 263 -3.72 16.84 23.38
N LYS A 264 -2.56 17.16 23.99
CA LYS A 264 -1.27 17.26 23.29
C LYS A 264 -0.88 15.93 22.64
N GLU A 265 -1.03 14.81 23.34
CA GLU A 265 -0.80 13.47 22.77
C GLU A 265 -1.79 13.13 21.64
N ARG A 266 -3.09 13.41 21.84
CA ARG A 266 -4.13 13.21 20.82
C ARG A 266 -3.84 14.03 19.56
N PHE A 267 -3.51 15.31 19.73
CA PHE A 267 -3.18 16.24 18.65
C PHE A 267 -1.90 15.82 17.92
N ALA A 268 -0.83 15.54 18.65
CA ALA A 268 0.45 15.12 18.07
C ALA A 268 0.32 13.80 17.29
N THR A 269 -0.52 12.88 17.77
CA THR A 269 -0.85 11.64 17.05
C THR A 269 -1.64 11.93 15.77
N GLN A 270 -2.73 12.70 15.85
CA GLN A 270 -3.55 13.02 14.68
C GLN A 270 -2.80 13.81 13.59
N VAL A 271 -2.07 14.86 13.97
CA VAL A 271 -1.30 15.70 13.04
C VAL A 271 -0.03 14.97 12.56
N GLY A 272 0.64 14.27 13.47
CA GLY A 272 1.90 13.59 13.18
C GLY A 272 1.71 12.39 12.28
N ASP A 273 0.76 11.49 12.57
CA ASP A 273 0.46 10.34 11.73
C ASP A 273 -0.07 10.80 10.34
N ALA A 274 -0.87 11.88 10.28
CA ALA A 274 -1.31 12.46 9.02
C ALA A 274 -0.14 13.00 8.18
N LEU A 275 0.79 13.74 8.78
CA LEU A 275 1.98 14.24 8.08
C LEU A 275 2.94 13.10 7.68
N GLU A 276 3.07 12.05 8.49
CA GLU A 276 3.81 10.83 8.11
C GLU A 276 3.22 10.18 6.86
N GLN A 277 1.89 10.08 6.75
CA GLN A 277 1.22 9.59 5.53
C GLN A 277 1.39 10.56 4.34
N ILE A 278 1.28 11.87 4.53
CA ILE A 278 1.51 12.86 3.46
C ILE A 278 2.93 12.73 2.89
N LEU A 279 3.94 12.63 3.76
CA LEU A 279 5.35 12.49 3.34
C LEU A 279 5.63 11.17 2.62
N ILE A 280 5.01 10.06 3.04
CA ILE A 280 5.12 8.77 2.34
C ILE A 280 4.44 8.84 0.96
N ASN A 281 3.20 9.33 0.90
CA ASN A 281 2.39 9.35 -0.33
C ASN A 281 2.90 10.34 -1.39
N THR A 282 3.77 11.29 -1.01
CA THR A 282 4.37 12.28 -1.93
C THR A 282 5.84 12.00 -2.28
N ASP A 283 6.36 10.82 -1.92
CA ASP A 283 7.76 10.38 -2.09
C ASP A 283 8.79 11.28 -1.37
N ARG A 284 8.39 11.83 -0.21
CA ARG A 284 9.22 12.69 0.66
C ARG A 284 9.73 11.97 1.91
N SER A 285 9.43 10.68 2.08
CA SER A 285 10.13 9.79 3.03
C SER A 285 11.49 9.29 2.53
N LYS A 286 11.93 9.67 1.30
CA LYS A 286 13.25 9.36 0.74
C LYS A 286 13.57 7.85 0.66
N GLY A 287 12.55 7.05 0.36
CA GLY A 287 12.65 5.59 0.31
C GLY A 287 12.65 4.88 1.67
N GLU A 288 12.63 5.61 2.79
CA GLU A 288 12.31 4.99 4.08
C GLU A 288 10.84 4.54 4.08
N LYS A 289 10.60 3.34 4.64
CA LYS A 289 9.25 2.78 4.80
C LYS A 289 8.36 3.58 5.76
N PHE A 290 8.99 4.45 6.55
CA PHE A 290 8.33 5.25 7.58
C PHE A 290 8.93 6.66 7.52
N ALA A 291 8.10 7.66 7.20
CA ALA A 291 8.40 9.01 7.64
C ALA A 291 8.34 9.06 9.18
N ILE A 292 9.13 9.93 9.79
CA ILE A 292 9.06 10.20 11.24
C ILE A 292 8.79 11.69 11.40
N VAL A 293 7.79 12.02 12.20
CA VAL A 293 7.47 13.41 12.58
C VAL A 293 7.78 13.65 14.05
N ASN A 294 8.23 14.87 14.38
CA ASN A 294 8.46 15.33 15.75
C ASN A 294 7.95 16.78 15.90
N PHE A 295 7.53 17.16 17.11
CA PHE A 295 6.94 18.47 17.38
C PHE A 295 7.92 19.33 18.17
N TYR A 296 8.06 20.60 17.78
CA TYR A 296 8.98 21.57 18.36
C TYR A 296 8.25 22.89 18.65
N ASP A 297 8.65 23.61 19.69
CA ASP A 297 8.23 25.01 19.88
C ASP A 297 8.96 25.95 18.90
N ASN A 298 8.55 27.21 18.86
CA ASN A 298 9.18 28.25 18.06
C ASN A 298 10.60 28.67 18.54
N PHE A 299 11.12 28.05 19.59
CA PHE A 299 12.49 28.22 20.11
C PHE A 299 13.39 27.01 19.80
N GLY A 300 12.86 25.98 19.11
CA GLY A 300 13.59 24.77 18.74
C GLY A 300 13.65 23.69 19.84
N LYS A 301 12.91 23.84 20.95
CA LYS A 301 12.74 22.78 21.95
C LYS A 301 11.77 21.73 21.42
N ARG A 302 12.18 20.46 21.41
CA ARG A 302 11.28 19.35 21.03
C ARG A 302 10.26 19.09 22.13
N VAL A 303 8.97 19.29 21.85
CA VAL A 303 7.85 19.18 22.79
C VAL A 303 7.01 17.91 22.64
N ALA A 304 7.10 17.20 21.51
CA ALA A 304 6.67 15.81 21.41
C ALA A 304 7.52 15.01 20.43
N LYS A 305 7.58 13.69 20.63
CA LYS A 305 8.30 12.76 19.73
C LYS A 305 7.50 11.50 19.47
N ARG A 306 7.73 10.89 18.30
CA ARG A 306 7.15 9.59 17.93
C ARG A 306 7.53 8.49 18.93
N LYS A 307 6.57 7.65 19.31
CA LYS A 307 6.79 6.38 20.05
C LYS A 307 7.03 5.26 19.04
N ALA A 308 7.95 4.34 19.35
CA ALA A 308 8.29 3.20 18.49
C ALA A 308 7.13 2.22 18.25
N THR A 309 6.11 2.22 19.10
CA THR A 309 4.97 1.29 19.09
C THR A 309 3.65 1.93 18.66
N GLY A 310 3.67 3.15 18.09
CA GLY A 310 2.46 3.93 17.77
C GLY A 310 2.23 5.12 18.71
N GLY A 311 1.69 6.21 18.17
CA GLY A 311 1.41 7.45 18.90
C GLY A 311 2.65 8.25 19.30
N TYR A 312 2.44 9.25 20.17
CA TYR A 312 3.44 10.26 20.52
C TYR A 312 3.68 10.34 22.03
N LYS A 313 4.92 10.64 22.44
CA LYS A 313 5.24 11.04 23.82
C LYS A 313 5.41 12.56 23.86
N VAL A 314 4.58 13.22 24.68
CA VAL A 314 4.75 14.62 25.10
C VAL A 314 6.03 14.76 25.94
N LEU A 315 6.69 15.90 25.81
CA LEU A 315 7.91 16.29 26.52
C LEU A 315 7.67 17.65 27.17
N GLU A 316 8.13 17.82 28.41
CA GLU A 316 7.99 19.06 29.19
C GLU A 316 8.99 20.13 28.77
#